data_AF-A0A4D8SCR9-F1
#
_entry.id   AF-A0A4D8SCR9-F1
#
_cell.length_a   1.000
_cell.length_b   1.000
_cell.length_c   1.000
_cell.angle_alpha   90.00
_cell.angle_beta   90.00
_cell.angle_gamma   90.00
#
_symmetry.space_group_name_H-M   'P 1'
#
loop_
_entity.id
_entity.type
_entity.pdbx_description
1 polymer ?
#
loop_
_entity_poly.entity_id
_entity_poly.type
_entity_poly.pdbx_seq_one_letter_code
_entity_poly.pdbx_strand_id
1 'polypeptide(L)'
;MNTVDAKTRGKTRKIRMTESISAFKEELRAITFEPIYGDSVKDIITRLTTKIQELSEKYDYVIEFPKKAEVETDGNIYYFTYNLRVRTKAGVKRIQVRVQYIMYDQEGWVGMITEIS
;
A
#
# COMPACT_ATOMS: atom_id res chain seq x y z
N MET A 1 -7.85 -13.03 59.53
CA MET A 1 -8.68 -12.36 58.51
C MET A 1 -8.14 -10.96 58.29
N ASN A 2 -7.48 -10.73 57.16
CA ASN A 2 -7.68 -9.57 56.28
C ASN A 2 -6.74 -9.73 55.08
N THR A 3 -7.36 -10.19 54.01
CA THR A 3 -6.86 -10.29 52.64
C THR A 3 -6.82 -8.92 52.00
N VAL A 4 -5.70 -8.57 51.38
CA VAL A 4 -5.68 -7.64 50.25
C VAL A 4 -4.65 -8.13 49.25
N ASP A 5 -5.14 -8.94 48.33
CA ASP A 5 -4.55 -9.16 47.00
C ASP A 5 -4.49 -7.82 46.26
N ALA A 6 -3.30 -7.49 45.75
CA ALA A 6 -3.15 -6.46 44.71
C ALA A 6 -2.06 -6.91 43.71
N LYS A 7 -2.26 -8.09 43.13
CA LYS A 7 -1.61 -8.48 41.86
C LYS A 7 -2.21 -7.66 40.71
N THR A 8 -1.69 -6.45 40.50
CA THR A 8 -1.82 -5.81 39.19
C THR A 8 -0.59 -4.96 38.91
N ARG A 9 0.57 -5.62 38.77
CA ARG A 9 1.65 -5.09 37.94
C ARG A 9 1.03 -4.87 36.56
N GLY A 10 0.73 -3.60 36.26
CA GLY A 10 0.25 -3.17 34.96
C GLY A 10 1.19 -3.72 33.91
N LYS A 11 0.73 -4.77 33.22
CA LYS A 11 1.29 -5.13 31.93
C LYS A 11 1.06 -3.90 31.09
N THR A 12 2.10 -3.11 30.87
CA THR A 12 2.18 -2.15 29.78
C THR A 12 1.91 -2.98 28.54
N ARG A 13 0.63 -3.05 28.16
CA ARG A 13 0.17 -3.75 26.97
C ARG A 13 0.81 -2.91 25.87
N LYS A 14 1.99 -3.32 25.39
CA LYS A 14 2.46 -2.90 24.08
C LYS A 14 1.28 -3.25 23.19
N ILE A 15 0.51 -2.24 22.82
CA ILE A 15 -0.48 -2.34 21.76
C ILE A 15 0.38 -2.72 20.58
N ARG A 16 0.52 -4.03 20.33
CA ARG A 16 0.97 -4.49 19.04
C ARG A 16 -0.09 -3.92 18.12
N MET A 17 0.27 -2.92 17.32
CA MET A 17 -0.47 -2.52 16.14
C MET A 17 -0.57 -3.76 15.26
N THR A 18 -1.43 -4.70 15.60
CA THR A 18 -2.03 -5.61 14.64
C THR A 18 -3.10 -4.77 13.95
N GLU A 19 -2.68 -3.71 13.26
CA GLU A 19 -3.61 -2.85 12.55
C GLU A 19 -4.26 -3.68 11.44
N SER A 20 -5.57 -3.52 11.31
CA SER A 20 -6.35 -4.36 10.40
C SER A 20 -5.94 -4.08 8.95
N ILE A 21 -6.16 -5.04 8.06
CA ILE A 21 -5.99 -4.85 6.61
C ILE A 21 -6.76 -3.62 6.09
N SER A 22 -7.84 -3.22 6.78
CA SER A 22 -8.59 -2.01 6.45
C SER A 22 -7.78 -0.74 6.70
N ALA A 23 -7.05 -0.65 7.81
CA ALA A 23 -6.18 0.51 8.09
C ALA A 23 -5.07 0.64 7.04
N PHE A 24 -4.45 -0.48 6.67
CA PHE A 24 -3.48 -0.52 5.57
C PHE A 24 -4.09 -0.05 4.24
N LYS A 25 -5.33 -0.45 3.93
CA LYS A 25 -6.05 0.04 2.74
C LYS A 25 -6.32 1.54 2.80
N GLU A 26 -6.66 2.09 3.96
CA GLU A 26 -6.84 3.54 4.09
C GLU A 26 -5.52 4.31 3.93
N GLU A 27 -4.40 3.81 4.47
CA GLU A 27 -3.09 4.44 4.22
C GLU A 27 -2.67 4.33 2.75
N LEU A 28 -2.94 3.20 2.09
CA LEU A 28 -2.77 3.07 0.64
C LEU A 28 -3.66 4.03 -0.15
N ARG A 29 -4.84 4.39 0.37
CA ARG A 29 -5.67 5.45 -0.24
C ARG A 29 -5.12 6.84 0.07
N ALA A 30 -4.55 7.08 1.23
CA ALA A 30 -3.94 8.38 1.51
C ALA A 30 -2.82 8.73 0.53
N ILE A 31 -2.05 7.74 0.06
CA ILE A 31 -1.02 7.95 -0.97
C ILE A 31 -1.60 8.17 -2.39
N THR A 32 -2.91 7.95 -2.63
CA THR A 32 -3.54 8.19 -3.94
C THR A 32 -3.66 9.68 -4.27
N PHE A 33 -3.60 10.55 -3.26
CA PHE A 33 -3.79 11.99 -3.45
C PHE A 33 -2.55 12.73 -3.97
N GLU A 34 -1.41 12.05 -4.08
CA GLU A 34 -0.16 12.66 -4.54
C GLU A 34 0.25 12.13 -5.92
N PRO A 35 0.32 12.99 -6.95
CA PRO A 35 0.91 12.60 -8.22
C PRO A 35 2.41 12.31 -8.05
N ILE A 36 2.88 11.23 -8.66
CA ILE A 36 4.28 10.86 -8.69
C ILE A 36 4.83 11.23 -10.07
N TYR A 37 5.72 12.21 -10.10
CA TYR A 37 6.44 12.61 -11.30
C TYR A 37 7.70 11.77 -11.49
N GLY A 38 8.05 11.51 -12.74
CA GLY A 38 9.29 10.83 -13.10
C GLY A 38 9.64 11.00 -14.57
N ASP A 39 10.89 10.71 -14.90
CA ASP A 39 11.43 10.80 -16.26
C ASP A 39 10.97 9.61 -17.12
N SER A 40 10.50 8.53 -16.47
CA SER A 40 9.91 7.38 -17.14
C SER A 40 8.82 6.72 -16.29
N VAL A 41 7.92 5.96 -16.94
CA VAL A 41 6.94 5.10 -16.26
C VAL A 41 7.62 4.12 -15.29
N LYS A 42 8.81 3.62 -15.64
CA LYS A 42 9.57 2.69 -14.80
C LYS A 42 10.00 3.33 -13.48
N ASP A 43 10.40 4.60 -13.50
CA ASP A 43 10.81 5.31 -12.29
C ASP A 43 9.63 5.52 -11.36
N ILE A 44 8.48 5.87 -11.93
CA ILE A 44 7.22 6.03 -11.20
C ILE A 44 6.79 4.70 -10.57
N ILE A 45 6.80 3.61 -11.34
CA ILE A 45 6.50 2.26 -10.83
C ILE A 45 7.43 1.94 -9.66
N THR A 46 8.73 2.18 -9.82
CA THR A 46 9.72 1.91 -8.77
C THR A 46 9.40 2.67 -7.48
N ARG A 47 9.17 3.99 -7.59
CA ARG A 47 8.79 4.85 -6.45
C ARG A 47 7.49 4.37 -5.78
N LEU A 48 6.48 4.02 -6.58
CA LEU A 48 5.21 3.50 -6.08
C LEU A 48 5.40 2.17 -5.33
N THR A 49 6.12 1.22 -5.92
CA THR A 49 6.36 -0.08 -5.28
C THR A 49 7.17 0.05 -3.99
N THR A 50 8.15 0.97 -3.96
CA THR A 50 8.92 1.26 -2.74
C THR A 50 8.02 1.85 -1.66
N LYS A 51 7.19 2.85 -1.97
CA LYS A 51 6.23 3.43 -1.00
C LYS A 51 5.28 2.36 -0.43
N ILE A 52 4.75 1.48 -1.27
CA ILE A 52 3.85 0.38 -0.84
C ILE A 52 4.60 -0.61 0.06
N GLN A 53 5.84 -0.95 -0.29
CA GLN A 53 6.69 -1.85 0.49
C GLN A 53 7.00 -1.26 1.87
N GLU A 54 7.48 -0.03 1.94
CA GLU A 54 7.76 0.70 3.19
C GLU A 54 6.50 0.81 4.07
N LEU A 55 5.34 1.08 3.47
CA LEU A 55 4.08 1.12 4.20
C LEU A 55 3.74 -0.26 4.78
N SER A 56 3.90 -1.34 4.00
CA SER A 56 3.57 -2.70 4.43
C SER A 56 4.44 -3.18 5.60
N GLU A 57 5.68 -2.72 5.68
CA GLU A 57 6.62 -3.08 6.75
C GLU A 57 6.16 -2.55 8.11
N LYS A 58 5.51 -1.38 8.16
CA LYS A 58 4.91 -0.84 9.40
C LYS A 58 3.86 -1.78 10.02
N TYR A 59 3.27 -2.64 9.20
CA TYR A 59 2.20 -3.58 9.57
C TYR A 59 2.70 -5.03 9.75
N ASP A 60 4.02 -5.28 9.65
CA ASP A 60 4.60 -6.63 9.52
C ASP A 60 4.02 -7.43 8.34
N TYR A 61 3.62 -6.77 7.25
CA TYR A 61 3.07 -7.41 6.07
C TYR A 61 4.14 -7.65 5.01
N VAL A 62 3.99 -8.74 4.25
CA VAL A 62 4.83 -9.04 3.09
C VAL A 62 4.00 -8.88 1.83
N ILE A 63 4.46 -8.04 0.90
CA ILE A 63 3.82 -7.80 -0.38
C ILE A 63 4.46 -8.67 -1.46
N GLU A 64 3.64 -9.46 -2.15
CA GLU A 64 4.03 -10.09 -3.40
C GLU A 64 3.41 -9.28 -4.55
N PHE A 65 4.25 -8.54 -5.28
CA PHE A 65 3.83 -7.82 -6.48
C PHE A 65 3.56 -8.81 -7.62
N PRO A 66 2.53 -8.56 -8.46
CA PRO A 66 2.24 -9.45 -9.58
C PRO A 66 3.33 -9.36 -10.65
N LYS A 67 3.57 -10.48 -11.36
CA LYS A 67 4.55 -10.51 -12.47
C LYS A 67 4.13 -9.68 -13.68
N LYS A 68 2.83 -9.40 -13.81
CA LYS A 68 2.23 -8.60 -14.88
C LYS A 68 1.08 -7.78 -14.30
N ALA A 69 0.90 -6.58 -14.83
CA ALA A 69 -0.32 -5.81 -14.63
C ALA A 69 -1.29 -6.07 -15.79
N GLU A 70 -2.58 -5.86 -15.53
CA GLU A 70 -3.53 -5.66 -16.62
C GLU A 70 -3.37 -4.22 -17.11
N VAL A 71 -3.34 -4.02 -18.42
CA VAL A 71 -3.05 -2.72 -19.05
C VAL A 71 -4.17 -2.38 -20.02
N GLU A 72 -4.68 -1.16 -19.90
CA GLU A 72 -5.61 -0.53 -20.83
C GLU A 72 -5.04 0.83 -21.27
N THR A 73 -5.34 1.26 -22.49
CA THR A 73 -4.80 2.50 -23.06
C THR A 73 -5.90 3.29 -23.73
N ASP A 74 -5.97 4.58 -23.41
CA ASP A 74 -6.88 5.55 -24.00
C ASP A 74 -6.10 6.82 -24.37
N GLY A 75 -5.83 6.99 -25.67
CA GLY A 75 -4.95 8.06 -26.17
C GLY A 75 -3.57 8.02 -25.51
N ASN A 76 -3.25 9.07 -24.75
CA ASN A 76 -1.97 9.23 -24.03
C ASN A 76 -2.02 8.77 -22.57
N ILE A 77 -3.10 8.10 -22.17
CA ILE A 77 -3.34 7.65 -20.81
C ILE A 77 -3.21 6.13 -20.76
N TYR A 78 -2.41 5.64 -19.83
CA TYR A 78 -2.24 4.22 -19.58
C TYR A 78 -2.79 3.85 -18.20
N TYR A 79 -3.71 2.89 -18.16
CA TYR A 79 -4.29 2.38 -16.93
C TYR A 79 -3.70 1.02 -16.61
N PHE A 80 -3.18 0.87 -15.40
CA PHE A 80 -2.59 -0.35 -14.89
C PHE A 80 -3.37 -0.84 -13.68
N THR A 81 -3.72 -2.12 -13.68
CA THR A 81 -4.31 -2.78 -12.51
C THR A 81 -3.33 -3.79 -11.93
N TYR A 82 -2.86 -3.52 -10.72
CA TYR A 82 -1.96 -4.38 -9.95
C TYR A 82 -2.75 -5.15 -8.89
N ASN A 83 -2.79 -6.47 -9.00
CA ASN A 83 -3.39 -7.34 -7.99
C ASN A 83 -2.31 -7.80 -6.98
N LEU A 84 -2.12 -7.02 -5.92
CA LEU A 84 -1.14 -7.29 -4.86
C LEU A 84 -1.60 -8.44 -3.98
N ARG A 85 -0.69 -9.34 -3.60
CA ARG A 85 -0.94 -10.31 -2.53
C ARG A 85 -0.26 -9.83 -1.25
N VAL A 86 -1.05 -9.61 -0.21
CA VAL A 86 -0.60 -9.15 1.10
C VAL A 86 -0.62 -10.34 2.05
N ARG A 87 0.55 -10.85 2.41
CA ARG A 87 0.68 -11.90 3.40
C ARG A 87 0.70 -11.28 4.79
N THR A 88 -0.34 -11.58 5.55
CA THR A 88 -0.52 -11.16 6.95
C THR A 88 -0.38 -12.36 7.88
N LYS A 89 -0.31 -12.12 9.19
CA LYS A 89 -0.35 -13.20 10.21
C LYS A 89 -1.65 -14.01 10.15
N ALA A 90 -2.75 -13.43 9.65
CA ALA A 90 -4.06 -14.08 9.52
C ALA A 90 -4.24 -14.81 8.17
N GLY A 91 -3.28 -14.72 7.26
CA GLY A 91 -3.33 -15.32 5.93
C GLY A 91 -3.10 -14.32 4.81
N VAL A 92 -3.39 -14.74 3.58
CA VAL A 92 -3.16 -13.94 2.37
C VAL A 92 -4.41 -13.15 2.01
N LYS A 93 -4.27 -11.84 1.82
CA LYS A 93 -5.30 -10.94 1.29
C LYS A 93 -4.89 -10.49 -0.10
N ARG A 94 -5.87 -10.15 -0.93
CA ARG A 94 -5.65 -9.52 -2.24
C ARG A 94 -6.10 -8.07 -2.15
N ILE A 95 -5.29 -7.18 -2.68
CA ILE A 95 -5.62 -5.76 -2.83
C ILE A 95 -5.41 -5.41 -4.29
N GLN A 96 -6.42 -4.80 -4.90
CA GLN A 96 -6.31 -4.27 -6.25
C GLN A 96 -5.91 -2.80 -6.16
N VAL A 97 -4.87 -2.43 -6.92
CA VAL A 97 -4.37 -1.06 -7.02
C VAL A 97 -4.48 -0.65 -8.48
N ARG A 98 -5.31 0.35 -8.77
CA ARG A 98 -5.41 0.93 -10.11
C ARG A 98 -4.55 2.18 -10.18
N VAL A 99 -3.74 2.28 -11.23
CA VAL A 99 -2.81 3.38 -11.43
C VAL A 99 -2.98 3.90 -12.84
N GLN A 100 -3.04 5.21 -12.97
CA GLN A 100 -3.04 5.92 -14.23
C GLN A 100 -1.67 6.54 -14.45
N TYR A 101 -1.12 6.40 -15.65
CA TYR A 101 0.08 7.09 -16.10
C TYR A 101 -0.25 7.99 -17.29
N ILE A 102 0.22 9.23 -17.25
CA ILE A 102 -0.02 10.25 -18.26
C ILE A 102 1.32 10.89 -18.61
N MET A 103 1.59 11.06 -19.91
CA MET A 103 2.69 11.90 -20.38
C MET A 103 2.24 13.36 -20.35
N TYR A 104 2.93 14.23 -19.60
CA TYR A 104 2.50 15.62 -19.37
C TYR A 104 3.41 16.68 -20.02
N ASP A 105 4.62 16.30 -20.42
CA ASP A 105 5.56 17.12 -21.21
C ASP A 105 6.41 16.19 -22.10
N GLN A 106 7.21 16.73 -23.04
CA GLN A 106 7.91 15.99 -24.10
C GLN A 106 8.72 14.77 -23.59
N GLU A 107 9.16 14.78 -22.33
CA GLU A 107 9.84 13.63 -21.69
C GLU A 107 9.32 13.32 -20.26
N GLY A 108 8.26 14.00 -19.81
CA GLY A 108 7.79 13.93 -18.43
C GLY A 108 6.59 13.00 -18.26
N TRP A 109 6.67 12.10 -17.27
CA TRP A 109 5.56 11.24 -16.88
C TRP A 109 5.01 11.61 -15.50
N VAL A 110 3.69 11.46 -15.35
CA VAL A 110 3.01 11.50 -14.06
C VAL A 110 2.24 10.20 -13.86
N GLY A 111 2.32 9.64 -12.67
CA GLY A 111 1.52 8.50 -12.24
C GLY A 111 0.69 8.83 -11.02
N MET A 112 -0.53 8.29 -10.98
CA MET A 112 -1.47 8.52 -9.90
C MET A 112 -2.21 7.22 -9.62
N ILE A 113 -2.28 6.82 -8.35
CA ILE A 113 -3.17 5.73 -7.97
C ILE A 113 -4.61 6.28 -8.02
N THR A 114 -5.49 5.61 -8.75
CA THR A 114 -6.88 6.04 -8.93
C THR A 114 -7.84 5.25 -8.06
N GLU A 115 -7.50 4.02 -7.66
CA GLU A 115 -8.36 3.18 -6.84
C GLU A 115 -7.57 2.17 -6.01
N ILE A 116 -8.05 1.89 -4.79
CA ILE A 116 -7.64 0.78 -3.92
C ILE A 116 -8.87 -0.03 -3.49
N SER A 117 -8.96 -1.30 -3.92
CA SER A 117 -10.05 -2.23 -3.60
C SER A 117 -9.62 -3.52 -2.91
#